data_AF-A0A8H3H628-F1
#
_entry.id   AF-A0A8H3H628-F1
#
_cell.length_a   1.000
_cell.length_b   1.000
_cell.length_c   1.000
_cell.angle_alpha   90.00
_cell.angle_beta   90.00
_cell.angle_gamma   90.00
#
_symmetry.space_group_name_H-M   'P 1'
#
loop_
_entity.id
_entity.type
_entity.pdbx_description
1 polymer ?
#
loop_
_entity_poly.entity_id
_entity_poly.type
_entity_poly.pdbx_seq_one_letter_code
_entity_poly.pdbx_strand_id
1 'polypeptide(L)'
;MKFYEFPLEEEIENDAEMSDQPLDFYLSEREYNAELIQEAVREARRKDKMLGICIDGGTVLGARQVMNKVATLEQIMEHIGSQEVKETYWGYCEQDDLSPQAKIQAGRPGQWNTIRDSIDRYLRFQPTLHNLVAAGNTLGLDECCLDEAQQKLLEDFNICLEAFKPLVDIFSRQEIPFLHEVLAELFILRMLLDDIRNDRLGTHLTALARVAAEAALSAYNLIDKDDTLPEIYIMVIVMRPTHKLQWFENHGMNTSRIQALVNEYFDQNYPLKKRESDEEGLLDLKQALQTDNMRVYLGSPVLSEETIKKQGGLLKYWDKELETCPRVARMALDHLTIPASSVDPARTFSGGPITTNGLEKYVNHSAFRAMMSIRSWWGTPVLRDIDAVANILGDVSEA
;
A
#
# COMPACT_ATOMS: atom_id res chain seq x y z
N MET A 1 -8.67 -5.25 22.29
CA MET A 1 -9.13 -4.96 20.91
C MET A 1 -10.66 -4.90 20.93
N LYS A 2 -11.29 -3.73 20.70
CA LYS A 2 -12.76 -3.63 20.70
C LYS A 2 -13.27 -4.05 19.31
N PHE A 3 -13.74 -5.29 19.19
CA PHE A 3 -14.55 -5.72 18.06
C PHE A 3 -15.94 -5.08 18.22
N TYR A 4 -16.36 -4.27 17.25
CA TYR A 4 -17.70 -3.67 17.26
C TYR A 4 -18.72 -4.71 16.78
N GLU A 5 -19.82 -4.84 17.53
CA GLU A 5 -21.00 -5.59 17.15
C GLU A 5 -21.61 -4.97 15.88
N PHE A 6 -21.82 -5.80 14.86
CA PHE A 6 -22.60 -5.43 13.68
C PHE A 6 -24.09 -5.38 14.08
N PRO A 7 -24.86 -4.37 13.62
CA PRO A 7 -26.30 -4.34 13.83
C PRO A 7 -26.95 -5.57 13.19
N LEU A 8 -27.87 -6.19 13.93
CA LEU A 8 -28.69 -7.31 13.51
C LEU A 8 -29.56 -6.91 12.31
N GLU A 9 -29.60 -7.76 11.29
CA GLU A 9 -30.57 -7.70 10.19
C GLU A 9 -31.97 -7.95 10.75
N GLU A 10 -32.79 -6.91 10.89
CA GLU A 10 -34.25 -6.96 10.81
C GLU A 10 -34.80 -5.53 10.75
N GLU A 11 -35.02 -5.02 9.53
CA GLU A 11 -36.26 -4.33 9.17
C GLU A 11 -36.36 -4.20 7.64
N ILE A 12 -37.49 -4.68 7.13
CA ILE A 12 -37.86 -4.89 5.73
C ILE A 12 -38.64 -3.66 5.24
N GLU A 13 -38.46 -3.35 3.95
CA GLU A 13 -39.34 -2.53 3.08
C GLU A 13 -39.65 -1.09 3.51
N ASN A 14 -39.05 -0.14 2.78
CA ASN A 14 -39.81 0.99 2.27
C ASN A 14 -39.27 1.40 0.90
N ASP A 15 -40.06 1.14 -0.13
CA ASP A 15 -39.99 1.83 -1.42
C ASP A 15 -40.23 3.31 -1.16
N ALA A 16 -39.17 4.10 -1.11
CA ALA A 16 -39.23 5.55 -1.13
C ALA A 16 -38.39 6.06 -2.30
N GLU A 17 -39.08 6.76 -3.20
CA GLU A 17 -38.57 7.44 -4.39
C GLU A 17 -37.15 7.99 -4.21
N MET A 18 -36.25 7.58 -5.11
CA MET A 18 -34.95 8.22 -5.31
C MET A 18 -35.15 9.72 -5.60
N SER A 19 -35.01 10.55 -4.57
CA SER A 19 -34.76 11.97 -4.79
C SER A 19 -33.28 12.15 -5.11
N ASP A 20 -32.99 12.76 -6.27
CA ASP A 20 -31.67 13.29 -6.65
C ASP A 20 -31.20 14.31 -5.60
N GLN A 21 -30.60 13.85 -4.52
CA GLN A 21 -29.83 14.68 -3.60
C GLN A 21 -28.33 14.53 -3.89
N PRO A 22 -27.57 15.63 -4.01
CA PRO A 22 -26.13 15.56 -4.23
C PRO A 22 -25.46 14.85 -3.05
N LEU A 23 -24.58 13.89 -3.32
CA LEU A 23 -23.72 13.26 -2.33
C LEU A 23 -22.96 14.33 -1.52
N ASP A 24 -23.32 14.46 -0.24
CA ASP A 24 -22.70 15.41 0.69
C ASP A 24 -21.22 15.07 0.89
N PHE A 25 -20.36 16.07 0.61
CA PHE A 25 -18.89 15.99 0.60
C PHE A 25 -18.23 15.92 2.00
N TYR A 26 -18.86 15.30 3.00
CA TYR A 26 -18.37 15.31 4.39
C TYR A 26 -18.42 13.95 5.12
N LEU A 27 -18.14 12.85 4.43
CA LEU A 27 -17.78 11.61 5.16
C LEU A 27 -16.36 11.73 5.70
N SER A 28 -16.14 11.35 6.96
CA SER A 28 -14.78 11.10 7.42
C SER A 28 -14.17 9.95 6.60
N GLU A 29 -12.85 9.96 6.37
CA GLU A 29 -12.15 8.90 5.60
C GLU A 29 -12.55 7.49 6.05
N ARG A 30 -12.82 7.32 7.35
CA ARG A 30 -13.27 6.08 7.95
C ARG A 30 -14.68 5.67 7.52
N GLU A 31 -15.62 6.61 7.45
CA GLU A 31 -17.00 6.34 7.04
C GLU A 31 -17.06 6.05 5.54
N TYR A 32 -16.32 6.82 4.74
CA TYR A 32 -16.16 6.57 3.31
C TYR A 32 -15.59 5.17 3.03
N ASN A 33 -14.51 4.78 3.73
CA ASN A 33 -13.92 3.45 3.59
C ASN A 33 -14.89 2.34 4.02
N ALA A 34 -15.68 2.57 5.07
CA ALA A 34 -16.67 1.60 5.54
C ALA A 34 -17.80 1.40 4.52
N GLU A 35 -18.34 2.48 3.95
CA GLU A 35 -19.35 2.42 2.90
C GLU A 35 -18.82 1.73 1.64
N LEU A 36 -17.60 2.07 1.21
CA LEU A 36 -16.93 1.45 0.07
C LEU A 36 -16.79 -0.08 0.26
N ILE A 37 -16.32 -0.52 1.44
CA ILE A 37 -16.17 -1.94 1.74
C ILE A 37 -17.54 -2.64 1.74
N GLN A 38 -18.56 -2.02 2.34
CA GLN A 38 -19.90 -2.60 2.34
C GLN A 38 -20.46 -2.77 0.93
N GLU A 39 -20.30 -1.75 0.08
CA GLU A 39 -20.74 -1.81 -1.31
C GLU A 39 -19.98 -2.88 -2.10
N ALA A 40 -18.66 -2.95 -1.93
CA ALA A 40 -17.84 -3.98 -2.56
C ALA A 40 -18.27 -5.40 -2.18
N VAL A 41 -18.62 -5.63 -0.91
CA VAL A 41 -19.14 -6.92 -0.44
C VAL A 41 -20.53 -7.23 -1.00
N ARG A 42 -21.42 -6.23 -1.13
CA ARG A 42 -22.74 -6.42 -1.76
C ARG A 42 -22.60 -6.81 -3.22
N GLU A 43 -21.76 -6.12 -3.96
CA GLU A 43 -21.50 -6.40 -5.38
C GLU A 43 -20.88 -7.80 -5.57
N ALA A 44 -19.92 -8.18 -4.74
CA ALA A 44 -19.36 -9.52 -4.77
C ALA A 44 -20.41 -10.60 -4.54
N ARG A 45 -21.28 -10.44 -3.53
CA ARG A 45 -22.37 -11.38 -3.28
C ARG A 45 -23.34 -11.48 -4.46
N ARG A 46 -23.64 -10.38 -5.17
CA ARG A 46 -24.46 -10.42 -6.39
C ARG A 46 -23.79 -11.26 -7.48
N LYS A 47 -22.50 -11.01 -7.75
CA LYS A 47 -21.75 -11.73 -8.80
C LYS A 47 -21.56 -13.20 -8.47
N ASP A 48 -21.24 -13.53 -7.23
CA ASP A 48 -21.03 -14.91 -6.79
C ASP A 48 -22.33 -15.73 -6.82
N LYS A 49 -23.47 -15.09 -6.53
CA LYS A 49 -24.79 -15.70 -6.74
C LYS A 49 -25.05 -16.04 -8.21
N MET A 50 -24.54 -15.23 -9.15
CA MET A 50 -24.61 -15.55 -10.59
C MET A 50 -23.65 -16.68 -10.98
N LEU A 51 -22.53 -16.83 -10.28
CA LEU A 51 -21.55 -17.91 -10.47
C LEU A 51 -21.90 -19.21 -9.72
N GLY A 52 -23.02 -19.24 -8.99
CA GLY A 52 -23.50 -20.41 -8.24
C GLY A 52 -22.73 -20.66 -6.94
N ILE A 53 -21.92 -19.70 -6.46
CA ILE A 53 -21.20 -19.79 -5.20
C ILE A 53 -22.13 -19.31 -4.08
N CYS A 54 -22.56 -20.23 -3.21
CA CYS A 54 -23.38 -19.91 -2.04
C CYS A 54 -22.56 -20.07 -0.76
N ILE A 55 -22.54 -19.04 0.08
CA ILE A 55 -22.02 -19.13 1.45
C ILE A 55 -23.20 -19.42 2.38
N ASP A 56 -23.13 -20.51 3.14
CA ASP A 56 -24.10 -20.77 4.19
C ASP A 56 -23.83 -19.91 5.45
N GLY A 57 -24.88 -19.64 6.24
CA GLY A 57 -24.75 -18.84 7.47
C GLY A 57 -23.85 -19.48 8.54
N GLY A 58 -23.69 -20.81 8.51
CA GLY A 58 -22.82 -21.54 9.42
C GLY A 58 -21.33 -21.28 9.14
N THR A 59 -20.95 -21.16 7.87
CA THR A 59 -19.59 -20.86 7.41
C THR A 59 -19.19 -19.44 7.82
N VAL A 60 -20.11 -18.48 7.73
CA VAL A 60 -19.88 -17.10 8.21
C VAL A 60 -19.69 -17.06 9.73
N LEU A 61 -20.52 -17.81 10.47
CA LEU A 61 -20.40 -17.91 11.92
C LEU A 61 -19.07 -18.59 12.32
N GLY A 62 -18.70 -19.66 11.63
CA GLY A 62 -17.42 -20.36 11.81
C GLY A 62 -16.23 -19.43 11.58
N ALA A 63 -16.24 -18.62 10.52
CA ALA A 63 -15.19 -17.63 10.27
C ALA A 63 -15.05 -16.59 11.39
N ARG A 64 -16.17 -16.09 11.94
CA ARG A 64 -16.14 -15.16 13.09
C ARG A 64 -15.55 -15.83 14.33
N GLN A 65 -15.93 -17.08 14.59
CA GLN A 65 -15.40 -17.85 15.72
C GLN A 65 -13.89 -18.08 15.58
N VAL A 66 -13.40 -18.41 14.39
CA VAL A 66 -11.96 -18.57 14.11
C VAL A 66 -11.19 -17.31 14.48
N MET A 67 -11.62 -16.13 14.02
CA MET A 67 -10.92 -14.88 14.33
C MET A 67 -10.96 -14.52 15.82
N ASN A 68 -12.07 -14.82 16.50
CA ASN A 68 -12.16 -14.64 17.95
C ASN A 68 -11.19 -15.56 18.69
N LYS A 69 -11.08 -16.83 18.29
CA LYS A 69 -10.13 -17.78 18.91
C LYS A 69 -8.67 -17.36 18.73
N VAL A 70 -8.30 -16.86 17.54
CA VAL A 70 -6.97 -16.27 17.29
C VAL A 70 -6.72 -15.08 18.21
N ALA A 71 -7.68 -14.15 18.32
CA ALA A 71 -7.56 -12.98 19.18
C ALA A 71 -7.48 -13.34 20.68
N THR A 72 -8.23 -14.35 21.12
CA THR A 72 -8.17 -14.87 22.49
C THR A 72 -6.80 -15.49 22.76
N LEU A 73 -6.24 -16.25 21.82
CA LEU A 73 -4.91 -16.84 21.98
C LEU A 73 -3.84 -15.76 22.17
N GLU A 74 -3.88 -14.68 21.37
CA GLU A 74 -2.94 -13.57 21.56
C GLU A 74 -3.05 -12.92 22.94
N GLN A 75 -4.27 -12.70 23.44
CA GLN A 75 -4.49 -12.15 24.77
C GLN A 75 -3.96 -13.08 25.87
N ILE A 76 -4.17 -14.40 25.74
CA ILE A 76 -3.62 -15.36 26.69
C ILE A 76 -2.09 -15.34 26.65
N MET A 77 -1.49 -15.31 25.46
CA MET A 77 -0.04 -15.29 25.28
C MET A 77 0.63 -14.01 25.80
N GLU A 78 -0.07 -12.87 25.83
CA GLU A 78 0.42 -11.66 26.51
C GLU A 78 0.52 -11.85 28.03
N HIS A 79 -0.45 -12.55 28.63
CA HIS A 79 -0.59 -12.67 30.08
C HIS A 79 -0.03 -13.97 30.66
N ILE A 80 0.40 -14.93 29.83
CA ILE A 80 0.93 -16.21 30.31
C ILE A 80 2.22 -16.01 31.11
N GLY A 81 2.33 -16.67 32.26
CA GLY A 81 3.48 -16.55 33.15
C GLY A 81 4.71 -17.34 32.68
N SER A 82 4.53 -18.31 31.77
CA SER A 82 5.62 -19.12 31.23
C SER A 82 6.36 -18.35 30.14
N GLN A 83 7.62 -18.03 30.42
CA GLN A 83 8.49 -17.38 29.47
C GLN A 83 8.72 -18.27 28.25
N GLU A 84 9.09 -19.54 28.42
CA GLU A 84 9.35 -20.51 27.34
C GLU A 84 8.21 -20.61 26.31
N VAL A 85 6.95 -20.58 26.78
CA VAL A 85 5.77 -20.61 25.91
C VAL A 85 5.62 -19.29 25.14
N LYS A 86 5.88 -18.15 25.78
CA LYS A 86 5.95 -16.85 25.10
C LYS A 86 7.04 -16.84 24.04
N GLU A 87 8.22 -17.38 24.33
CA GLU A 87 9.33 -17.41 23.38
C GLU A 87 9.00 -18.29 22.18
N THR A 88 8.30 -19.41 22.40
CA THR A 88 7.85 -20.30 21.35
C THR A 88 6.75 -19.66 20.47
N TYR A 89 5.82 -18.90 21.07
CA TYR A 89 4.72 -18.27 20.35
C TYR A 89 5.14 -17.02 19.56
N TRP A 90 5.91 -16.14 20.20
CA TRP A 90 6.37 -14.90 19.59
C TRP A 90 7.62 -15.09 18.74
N GLY A 91 8.39 -16.17 18.99
CA GLY A 91 9.72 -16.40 18.44
C GLY A 91 10.74 -15.44 19.07
N TYR A 92 11.74 -15.94 19.81
CA TYR A 92 12.82 -15.06 20.27
C TYR A 92 13.76 -14.69 19.11
N CYS A 93 13.93 -13.38 18.92
CA CYS A 93 15.08 -12.77 18.26
C CYS A 93 16.31 -12.95 19.17
N GLU A 94 17.13 -13.95 18.90
CA GLU A 94 18.53 -13.97 19.37
C GLU A 94 19.45 -13.75 18.17
N GLN A 95 19.73 -12.47 17.92
CA GLN A 95 20.87 -11.85 17.18
C GLN A 95 20.36 -10.63 16.42
N ASP A 96 20.32 -9.48 17.08
CA ASP A 96 20.63 -8.20 16.43
C ASP A 96 21.12 -7.23 17.49
N ASP A 97 22.41 -6.93 17.44
CA ASP A 97 23.10 -5.85 18.16
C ASP A 97 22.66 -4.46 17.62
N LEU A 98 21.36 -4.27 17.37
CA LEU A 98 20.80 -3.04 16.84
C LEU A 98 19.79 -2.46 17.82
N SER A 99 20.14 -1.27 18.32
CA SER A 99 19.32 -0.24 18.99
C SER A 99 18.06 -0.70 19.76
N PRO A 100 17.88 -0.28 21.02
CA PRO A 100 16.69 -0.60 21.84
C PRO A 100 15.33 -0.15 21.26
N GLN A 101 15.29 0.43 20.07
CA GLN A 101 14.09 0.83 19.32
C GLN A 101 13.50 -0.31 18.47
N ALA A 102 14.21 -1.43 18.27
CA ALA A 102 13.74 -2.59 17.50
C ALA A 102 13.14 -3.72 18.35
N LYS A 103 12.70 -3.44 19.59
CA LYS A 103 11.78 -4.35 20.27
C LYS A 103 10.49 -4.38 19.47
N ILE A 104 10.15 -5.54 18.91
CA ILE A 104 8.84 -5.83 18.33
C ILE A 104 7.80 -5.37 19.35
N GLN A 105 7.20 -4.20 19.10
CA GLN A 105 6.13 -3.68 19.92
C GLN A 105 4.91 -4.51 19.59
N ALA A 106 4.36 -5.20 20.60
CA ALA A 106 3.00 -5.71 20.55
C ALA A 106 2.06 -4.65 19.96
N GLY A 107 1.19 -5.10 19.06
CA GLY A 107 0.53 -4.30 18.02
C GLY A 107 0.10 -2.91 18.45
N ARG A 108 0.66 -1.88 17.81
CA ARG A 108 0.00 -0.59 17.74
C ARG A 108 -1.20 -0.73 16.80
N PRO A 109 -2.41 -0.27 17.20
CA PRO A 109 -3.51 -0.10 16.26
C PRO A 109 -3.03 0.85 15.15
N GLY A 110 -2.95 0.36 13.91
CA GLY A 110 -2.50 1.14 12.75
C GLY A 110 -1.38 0.52 11.92
N GLN A 111 -0.84 -0.65 12.27
CA GLN A 111 0.08 -1.39 11.39
C GLN A 111 -0.69 -2.39 10.51
N TRP A 112 -0.46 -2.30 9.20
CA TRP A 112 -1.18 -3.04 8.16
C TRP A 112 -0.97 -4.57 8.20
N ASN A 113 -0.01 -5.07 8.99
CA ASN A 113 0.39 -6.49 9.07
C ASN A 113 -0.26 -7.28 10.22
N THR A 114 -0.97 -6.63 11.16
CA THR A 114 -1.29 -7.27 12.45
C THR A 114 -2.14 -8.53 12.32
N ILE A 115 -3.18 -8.53 11.47
CA ILE A 115 -4.11 -9.66 11.37
C ILE A 115 -3.45 -10.90 10.76
N ARG A 116 -2.71 -10.74 9.66
CA ARG A 116 -2.02 -11.87 9.03
C ARG A 116 -0.93 -12.43 9.94
N ASP A 117 -0.16 -11.56 10.59
CA ASP A 117 0.88 -12.00 11.51
C ASP A 117 0.29 -12.80 12.69
N SER A 118 -0.89 -12.41 13.19
CA SER A 118 -1.62 -13.16 14.22
C SER A 118 -2.02 -14.56 13.74
N ILE A 119 -2.56 -14.64 12.52
CA ILE A 119 -2.97 -15.91 11.90
C ILE A 119 -1.75 -16.82 11.68
N ASP A 120 -0.67 -16.28 11.12
CA ASP A 120 0.55 -17.04 10.84
C ASP A 120 1.24 -17.55 12.12
N ARG A 121 1.30 -16.72 13.17
CA ARG A 121 1.75 -17.17 14.51
C ARG A 121 0.87 -18.28 15.07
N TYR A 122 -0.45 -18.13 14.96
CA TYR A 122 -1.40 -19.14 15.42
C TYR A 122 -1.14 -20.48 14.71
N LEU A 123 -1.04 -20.49 13.38
CA LEU A 123 -0.81 -21.70 12.58
C LEU A 123 0.53 -22.36 12.94
N ARG A 124 1.60 -21.58 13.14
CA ARG A 124 2.90 -22.10 13.58
C ARG A 124 2.86 -22.70 14.99
N PHE A 125 2.09 -22.09 15.89
CA PHE A 125 1.98 -22.52 17.28
C PHE A 125 0.98 -23.67 17.49
N GLN A 126 0.12 -23.96 16.51
CA GLN A 126 -0.95 -24.96 16.61
C GLN A 126 -0.48 -26.32 17.14
N PRO A 127 0.64 -26.93 16.71
CA PRO A 127 1.10 -28.21 17.26
C PRO A 127 1.43 -28.13 18.75
N THR A 128 2.08 -27.03 19.17
CA THR A 128 2.42 -26.76 20.57
C THR A 128 1.17 -26.53 21.41
N LEU A 129 0.18 -25.80 20.87
CA LEU A 129 -1.12 -25.61 21.52
C LEU A 129 -1.79 -26.95 21.86
N HIS A 130 -1.84 -27.88 20.89
CA HIS A 130 -2.43 -29.21 21.11
C HIS A 130 -1.69 -29.99 22.20
N ASN A 131 -0.36 -29.92 22.22
CA ASN A 131 0.45 -30.57 23.26
C ASN A 131 0.20 -29.98 24.66
N LEU A 132 0.06 -28.66 24.77
CA LEU A 132 -0.21 -27.97 26.04
C LEU A 132 -1.61 -28.28 26.57
N VAL A 133 -2.61 -28.31 25.69
CA VAL A 133 -3.99 -28.68 26.04
C VAL A 133 -4.05 -30.15 26.49
N ALA A 134 -3.38 -31.06 25.77
CA ALA A 134 -3.30 -32.48 26.15
C ALA A 134 -2.59 -32.71 27.49
N ALA A 135 -1.62 -31.85 27.83
CA ALA A 135 -0.92 -31.88 29.11
C ALA A 135 -1.74 -31.28 30.29
N GLY A 136 -2.89 -30.65 30.03
CA GLY A 136 -3.79 -30.09 31.04
C GLY A 136 -3.23 -28.89 31.81
N ASN A 137 -2.16 -28.25 31.32
CA ASN A 137 -1.34 -27.32 32.11
C ASN A 137 -1.75 -25.84 32.02
N THR A 138 -2.81 -25.48 31.29
CA THR A 138 -3.15 -24.07 31.02
C THR A 138 -4.66 -23.85 30.86
N LEU A 139 -5.25 -23.06 31.76
CA LEU A 139 -6.66 -22.66 31.71
C LEU A 139 -6.96 -21.82 30.46
N GLY A 140 -8.00 -22.15 29.69
CA GLY A 140 -8.52 -21.33 28.58
C GLY A 140 -7.85 -21.55 27.21
N LEU A 141 -6.80 -22.37 27.12
CA LEU A 141 -6.20 -22.74 25.81
C LEU A 141 -7.05 -23.74 25.02
N ASP A 142 -7.89 -24.51 25.70
CA ASP A 142 -8.86 -25.43 25.11
C ASP A 142 -9.91 -24.70 24.26
N GLU A 143 -10.33 -23.51 24.69
CA GLU A 143 -11.27 -22.65 23.94
C GLU A 143 -10.67 -22.12 22.62
N CYS A 144 -9.34 -22.05 22.53
CA CYS A 144 -8.64 -21.59 21.34
C CYS A 144 -8.50 -22.67 20.26
N CYS A 145 -8.61 -23.96 20.59
CA CYS A 145 -8.44 -25.04 19.62
C CYS A 145 -9.45 -24.94 18.46
N LEU A 146 -8.98 -25.16 17.23
CA LEU A 146 -9.80 -25.17 16.01
C LEU A 146 -10.17 -26.61 15.65
N ASP A 147 -11.40 -26.80 15.17
CA ASP A 147 -11.77 -28.01 14.45
C ASP A 147 -11.23 -28.01 13.01
N GLU A 148 -11.38 -29.12 12.28
CA GLU A 148 -10.85 -29.26 10.91
C GLU A 148 -11.42 -28.21 9.93
N ALA A 149 -12.70 -27.85 10.06
CA ALA A 149 -13.33 -26.87 9.18
C ALA A 149 -12.85 -25.45 9.51
N GLN A 150 -12.72 -25.13 10.78
CA GLN A 150 -12.16 -23.88 11.29
C GLN A 150 -10.69 -23.71 10.93
N GLN A 151 -9.90 -24.78 10.99
CA GLN A 151 -8.52 -24.78 10.55
C GLN A 151 -8.41 -24.49 9.05
N LYS A 152 -9.21 -25.16 8.22
CA LYS A 152 -9.22 -24.90 6.77
C LYS A 152 -9.59 -23.44 6.44
N LEU A 153 -10.57 -22.87 7.15
CA LEU A 153 -10.92 -21.45 7.00
C LEU A 153 -9.75 -20.53 7.36
N LEU A 154 -9.03 -20.82 8.44
CA LEU A 154 -7.88 -20.03 8.87
C LEU A 154 -6.73 -20.10 7.86
N GLU A 155 -6.45 -21.29 7.31
CA GLU A 155 -5.46 -21.49 6.25
C GLU A 155 -5.82 -20.72 4.98
N ASP A 156 -7.08 -20.79 4.55
CA ASP A 156 -7.57 -20.04 3.39
C ASP A 156 -7.45 -18.52 3.58
N PHE A 157 -7.76 -18.01 4.79
CA PHE A 157 -7.56 -16.60 5.12
C PHE A 157 -6.09 -16.20 5.09
N ASN A 158 -5.19 -17.06 5.58
CA ASN A 158 -3.76 -16.80 5.49
C ASN A 158 -3.29 -16.67 4.04
N ILE A 159 -3.75 -17.57 3.16
CA ILE A 159 -3.47 -17.51 1.71
C ILE A 159 -4.00 -16.21 1.09
N CYS A 160 -5.24 -15.83 1.40
CA CYS A 160 -5.83 -14.61 0.86
C CYS A 160 -5.06 -13.36 1.32
N LEU A 161 -4.69 -13.29 2.59
CA LEU A 161 -3.94 -12.17 3.16
C LEU A 161 -2.48 -12.15 2.70
N GLU A 162 -1.89 -13.30 2.35
CA GLU A 162 -0.54 -13.39 1.79
C GLU A 162 -0.41 -12.56 0.52
N ALA A 163 -1.45 -12.54 -0.33
CA ALA A 163 -1.47 -11.77 -1.57
C ALA A 163 -1.26 -10.26 -1.34
N PHE A 164 -1.63 -9.75 -0.18
CA PHE A 164 -1.48 -8.33 0.18
C PHE A 164 -0.10 -8.01 0.76
N LYS A 165 0.70 -9.02 1.14
CA LYS A 165 1.99 -8.82 1.81
C LYS A 165 2.92 -7.84 1.10
N PRO A 166 3.15 -7.93 -0.23
CA PRO A 166 4.08 -7.01 -0.90
C PRO A 166 3.69 -5.54 -0.74
N LEU A 167 2.39 -5.23 -0.86
CA LEU A 167 1.86 -3.88 -0.65
C LEU A 167 2.00 -3.45 0.80
N VAL A 168 1.66 -4.33 1.74
CA VAL A 168 1.79 -4.01 3.16
C VAL A 168 3.24 -3.74 3.53
N ASP A 169 4.19 -4.53 3.02
CA ASP A 169 5.61 -4.33 3.25
C ASP A 169 6.08 -2.98 2.68
N ILE A 170 5.59 -2.57 1.50
CA ILE A 170 5.86 -1.25 0.91
C ILE A 170 5.36 -0.12 1.83
N PHE A 171 4.10 -0.20 2.27
CA PHE A 171 3.50 0.84 3.13
C PHE A 171 4.04 0.83 4.57
N SER A 172 4.67 -0.27 5.00
CA SER A 172 5.29 -0.39 6.33
C SER A 172 6.71 0.20 6.40
N ARG A 173 7.35 0.51 5.27
CA ARG A 173 8.71 1.11 5.23
C ARG A 173 8.73 2.48 5.88
N GLN A 174 9.88 2.87 6.45
CA GLN A 174 10.12 4.19 7.08
C GLN A 174 10.06 5.40 6.12
N GLU A 175 10.08 5.18 4.81
CA GLU A 175 10.02 6.22 3.78
C GLU A 175 8.65 6.21 3.08
N ILE A 176 8.18 7.38 2.59
CA ILE A 176 6.90 7.44 1.88
C ILE A 176 7.10 6.68 0.56
N PRO A 177 6.34 5.62 0.30
CA PRO A 177 6.51 4.86 -0.93
C PRO A 177 6.11 5.71 -2.12
N PHE A 178 6.80 5.52 -3.23
CA PHE A 178 6.46 6.19 -4.47
C PHE A 178 5.32 5.46 -5.18
N LEU A 179 4.52 6.21 -5.94
CA LEU A 179 3.38 5.71 -6.70
C LEU A 179 3.79 4.55 -7.63
N HIS A 180 4.98 4.62 -8.22
CA HIS A 180 5.50 3.60 -9.13
C HIS A 180 5.80 2.25 -8.47
N GLU A 181 6.05 2.25 -7.16
CA GLU A 181 6.27 1.03 -6.37
C GLU A 181 4.94 0.37 -6.04
N VAL A 182 3.94 1.17 -5.66
CA VAL A 182 2.61 0.69 -5.27
C VAL A 182 1.81 0.21 -6.47
N LEU A 183 1.83 0.94 -7.59
CA LEU A 183 1.03 0.58 -8.77
C LEU A 183 1.36 -0.81 -9.29
N ALA A 184 2.64 -1.15 -9.42
CA ALA A 184 3.04 -2.46 -9.94
C ALA A 184 2.51 -3.60 -9.06
N GLU A 185 2.62 -3.46 -7.73
CA GLU A 185 2.11 -4.46 -6.78
C GLU A 185 0.58 -4.50 -6.74
N LEU A 186 -0.12 -3.38 -6.97
CA LEU A 186 -1.59 -3.38 -7.09
C LEU A 186 -2.08 -4.21 -8.28
N PHE A 187 -1.37 -4.18 -9.42
CA PHE A 187 -1.71 -5.03 -10.56
C PHE A 187 -1.47 -6.52 -10.27
N ILE A 188 -0.35 -6.85 -9.61
CA ILE A 188 -0.06 -8.22 -9.18
C ILE A 188 -1.13 -8.70 -8.20
N LEU A 189 -1.49 -7.88 -7.21
CA LEU A 189 -2.58 -8.18 -6.28
C LEU A 189 -3.88 -8.48 -7.01
N ARG A 190 -4.27 -7.66 -8.00
CA ARG A 190 -5.48 -7.90 -8.81
C ARG A 190 -5.44 -9.27 -9.49
N MET A 191 -4.30 -9.65 -10.08
CA MET A 191 -4.14 -10.97 -10.70
C MET A 191 -4.23 -12.11 -9.68
N LEU A 192 -3.57 -11.98 -8.53
CA LEU A 192 -3.62 -12.98 -7.46
C LEU A 192 -5.03 -13.16 -6.90
N LEU A 193 -5.77 -12.06 -6.71
CA LEU A 193 -7.17 -12.12 -6.27
C LEU A 193 -8.07 -12.77 -7.33
N ASP A 194 -7.80 -12.55 -8.62
CA ASP A 194 -8.50 -13.25 -9.71
C ASP A 194 -8.26 -14.76 -9.66
N ASP A 195 -7.01 -15.17 -9.41
CA ASP A 195 -6.64 -16.58 -9.28
C ASP A 195 -7.23 -17.24 -8.02
N ILE A 196 -7.27 -16.52 -6.89
CA ILE A 196 -7.94 -16.95 -5.65
C ILE A 196 -9.45 -17.13 -5.90
N ARG A 197 -10.11 -16.12 -6.47
CA ARG A 197 -11.55 -16.18 -6.79
C ARG A 197 -11.88 -17.37 -7.69
N ASN A 198 -11.04 -17.64 -8.68
CA ASN A 198 -11.26 -18.68 -9.66
C ASN A 198 -10.68 -20.06 -9.25
N ASP A 199 -10.15 -20.19 -8.01
CA ASP A 199 -9.49 -21.39 -7.48
C ASP A 199 -8.39 -21.94 -8.43
N ARG A 200 -7.72 -21.05 -9.16
CA ARG A 200 -6.65 -21.41 -10.10
C ARG A 200 -5.36 -21.82 -9.39
N LEU A 201 -5.26 -21.55 -8.09
CA LEU A 201 -4.18 -22.00 -7.23
C LEU A 201 -4.23 -23.51 -6.95
N GLY A 202 -5.36 -24.18 -7.21
CA GLY A 202 -5.51 -25.62 -7.00
C GLY A 202 -5.50 -26.05 -5.53
N THR A 203 -5.77 -25.11 -4.61
CA THR A 203 -5.76 -25.34 -3.15
C THR A 203 -7.14 -25.67 -2.59
N HIS A 204 -8.16 -25.80 -3.45
CA HIS A 204 -9.55 -26.06 -3.09
C HIS A 204 -10.05 -25.06 -2.04
N LEU A 205 -9.95 -23.77 -2.40
CA LEU A 205 -10.35 -22.68 -1.50
C LEU A 205 -11.85 -22.73 -1.20
N THR A 206 -12.21 -22.43 0.04
CA THR A 206 -13.60 -22.32 0.48
C THR A 206 -14.36 -21.25 -0.30
N ALA A 207 -15.68 -21.43 -0.43
CA ALA A 207 -16.56 -20.44 -1.05
C ALA A 207 -16.40 -19.05 -0.40
N LEU A 208 -16.18 -19.00 0.91
CA LEU A 208 -15.98 -17.75 1.65
C LEU A 208 -14.70 -17.01 1.21
N ALA A 209 -13.59 -17.72 1.05
CA ALA A 209 -12.32 -17.13 0.61
C ALA A 209 -12.43 -16.55 -0.81
N ARG A 210 -13.13 -17.28 -1.70
CA ARG A 210 -13.39 -16.84 -3.08
C ARG A 210 -14.25 -15.58 -3.13
N VAL A 211 -15.30 -15.51 -2.31
CA VAL A 211 -16.17 -14.32 -2.18
C VAL A 211 -15.40 -13.14 -1.56
N ALA A 212 -14.53 -13.39 -0.59
CA ALA A 212 -13.68 -12.35 -0.02
C ALA A 212 -12.72 -11.76 -1.09
N ALA A 213 -12.19 -12.59 -1.97
CA ALA A 213 -11.37 -12.13 -3.09
C ALA A 213 -12.18 -11.31 -4.11
N GLU A 214 -13.40 -11.73 -4.46
CA GLU A 214 -14.28 -10.92 -5.33
C GLU A 214 -14.71 -9.60 -4.67
N ALA A 215 -14.88 -9.57 -3.34
CA ALA A 215 -15.13 -8.33 -2.61
C ALA A 215 -13.93 -7.38 -2.70
N ALA A 216 -12.71 -7.90 -2.56
CA ALA A 216 -11.49 -7.09 -2.75
C ALA A 216 -11.35 -6.58 -4.20
N LEU A 217 -11.66 -7.41 -5.20
CA LEU A 217 -11.69 -7.00 -6.60
C LEU A 217 -12.78 -5.94 -6.88
N SER A 218 -13.94 -6.08 -6.25
CA SER A 218 -15.03 -5.11 -6.38
C SER A 218 -14.66 -3.77 -5.75
N ALA A 219 -13.98 -3.76 -4.59
CA ALA A 219 -13.42 -2.55 -3.99
C ALA A 219 -12.41 -1.88 -4.92
N TYR A 220 -11.54 -2.66 -5.58
CA TYR A 220 -10.62 -2.15 -6.59
C TYR A 220 -11.36 -1.47 -7.76
N ASN A 221 -12.40 -2.11 -8.29
CA ASN A 221 -13.17 -1.57 -9.42
C ASN A 221 -14.02 -0.34 -9.04
N LEU A 222 -14.46 -0.21 -7.78
CA LEU A 222 -15.17 1.00 -7.33
C LEU A 222 -14.26 2.24 -7.32
N ILE A 223 -12.94 2.04 -7.26
CA ILE A 223 -11.92 3.09 -7.39
C ILE A 223 -11.61 3.38 -8.87
N ASP A 224 -11.73 2.38 -9.75
CA ASP A 224 -11.45 2.45 -11.19
C ASP A 224 -12.74 2.44 -12.01
N LYS A 225 -13.38 3.61 -12.16
CA LYS A 225 -14.76 3.71 -12.68
C LYS A 225 -14.94 3.43 -14.18
N ASP A 226 -13.89 3.30 -15.00
CA ASP A 226 -14.04 3.31 -16.47
C ASP A 226 -13.11 2.36 -17.25
N ASP A 227 -12.49 1.33 -16.63
CA ASP A 227 -11.52 0.42 -17.29
C ASP A 227 -10.32 1.15 -17.96
N THR A 228 -10.20 2.46 -17.79
CA THR A 228 -9.14 3.30 -18.34
C THR A 228 -8.24 3.78 -17.24
N LEU A 229 -6.98 3.33 -17.28
CA LEU A 229 -5.98 3.79 -16.33
C LEU A 229 -5.82 5.30 -16.39
N PRO A 230 -5.84 6.00 -15.24
CA PRO A 230 -5.50 7.40 -15.15
C PRO A 230 -4.18 7.71 -15.86
N GLU A 231 -4.11 8.84 -16.57
CA GLU A 231 -2.92 9.24 -17.34
C GLU A 231 -1.66 9.24 -16.48
N ILE A 232 -1.78 9.66 -15.22
CA ILE A 232 -0.69 9.68 -14.26
C ILE A 232 -0.09 8.28 -14.02
N TYR A 233 -0.93 7.23 -13.97
CA TYR A 233 -0.47 5.85 -13.82
C TYR A 233 0.23 5.38 -15.10
N ILE A 234 -0.28 5.78 -16.26
CA ILE A 234 0.35 5.49 -17.55
C ILE A 234 1.76 6.10 -17.58
N MET A 235 1.91 7.38 -17.26
CA MET A 235 3.22 8.04 -17.26
C MET A 235 4.18 7.36 -16.30
N VAL A 236 3.73 7.06 -15.09
CA VAL A 236 4.56 6.41 -14.06
C VAL A 236 5.11 5.07 -14.55
N ILE A 237 4.29 4.22 -15.15
CA ILE A 237 4.71 2.91 -15.64
C ILE A 237 5.62 3.06 -16.88
N VAL A 238 5.26 3.94 -17.81
CA VAL A 238 6.07 4.18 -19.02
C VAL A 238 7.47 4.65 -18.66
N MET A 239 7.59 5.55 -17.66
CA MET A 239 8.87 6.08 -17.21
C MET A 239 9.70 5.08 -16.40
N ARG A 240 9.23 3.86 -16.14
CA ARG A 240 10.07 2.76 -15.63
C ARG A 240 10.81 2.10 -16.79
N PRO A 241 12.15 2.20 -16.87
CA PRO A 241 12.92 1.57 -17.95
C PRO A 241 12.81 0.05 -17.99
N THR A 242 12.38 -0.57 -16.89
CA THR A 242 12.14 -2.02 -16.78
C THR A 242 10.74 -2.46 -17.26
N HIS A 243 9.86 -1.52 -17.58
CA HIS A 243 8.47 -1.79 -17.95
C HIS A 243 8.16 -1.23 -19.34
N LYS A 244 8.26 0.10 -19.50
CA LYS A 244 7.92 0.84 -20.73
C LYS A 244 6.59 0.37 -21.35
N LEU A 245 6.51 0.34 -22.68
CA LEU A 245 5.35 -0.18 -23.42
C LEU A 245 5.19 -1.69 -23.28
N GLN A 246 6.27 -2.43 -23.05
CA GLN A 246 6.24 -3.89 -22.95
C GLN A 246 5.38 -4.37 -21.77
N TRP A 247 5.37 -3.61 -20.67
CA TRP A 247 4.48 -3.92 -19.55
C TRP A 247 3.01 -3.86 -19.96
N PHE A 248 2.59 -2.84 -20.70
CA PHE A 248 1.21 -2.71 -21.17
C PHE A 248 0.84 -3.79 -22.19
N GLU A 249 1.78 -4.15 -23.06
CA GLU A 249 1.62 -5.25 -24.02
C GLU A 249 1.37 -6.59 -23.29
N ASN A 250 2.16 -6.88 -22.26
CA ASN A 250 2.01 -8.08 -21.44
C ASN A 250 0.66 -8.15 -20.71
N HIS A 251 0.01 -7.00 -20.50
CA HIS A 251 -1.31 -6.89 -19.87
C HIS A 251 -2.44 -6.70 -20.89
N GLY A 252 -2.17 -6.93 -22.19
CA GLY A 252 -3.19 -6.90 -23.24
C GLY A 252 -3.71 -5.50 -23.59
N MET A 253 -3.00 -4.44 -23.22
CA MET A 253 -3.42 -3.06 -23.48
C MET A 253 -2.89 -2.55 -24.83
N ASN A 254 -3.59 -1.57 -25.41
CA ASN A 254 -3.21 -0.97 -26.69
C ASN A 254 -2.01 -0.03 -26.53
N THR A 255 -0.81 -0.55 -26.85
CA THR A 255 0.45 0.20 -26.75
C THR A 255 0.53 1.37 -27.72
N SER A 256 -0.13 1.32 -28.88
CA SER A 256 -0.15 2.44 -29.84
C SER A 256 -0.89 3.65 -29.29
N ARG A 257 -2.03 3.43 -28.62
CA ARG A 257 -2.79 4.49 -27.94
C ARG A 257 -1.98 5.10 -26.80
N ILE A 258 -1.34 4.26 -25.99
CA ILE A 258 -0.50 4.70 -24.86
C ILE A 258 0.70 5.50 -25.38
N GLN A 259 1.37 5.01 -26.41
CA GLN A 259 2.50 5.71 -27.03
C GLN A 259 2.06 7.08 -27.59
N ALA A 260 0.91 7.18 -28.25
CA ALA A 260 0.40 8.46 -28.74
C ALA A 260 0.16 9.45 -27.59
N LEU A 261 -0.51 8.99 -26.52
CA LEU A 261 -0.82 9.79 -25.33
C LEU A 261 0.46 10.30 -24.64
N VAL A 262 1.45 9.42 -24.41
CA VAL A 262 2.71 9.82 -23.74
C VAL A 262 3.51 10.80 -24.60
N ASN A 263 3.56 10.59 -25.93
CA ASN A 263 4.24 11.53 -26.83
C ASN A 263 3.57 12.92 -26.80
N GLU A 264 2.24 12.97 -26.88
CA GLU A 264 1.49 14.22 -26.83
C GLU A 264 1.71 14.95 -25.50
N TYR A 265 1.60 14.24 -24.38
CA TYR A 265 1.87 14.81 -23.06
C TYR A 265 3.30 15.36 -22.94
N PHE A 266 4.29 14.61 -23.43
CA PHE A 266 5.69 15.04 -23.39
C PHE A 266 5.93 16.31 -24.22
N ASP A 267 5.38 16.37 -25.43
CA ASP A 267 5.54 17.51 -26.33
C ASP A 267 4.87 18.78 -25.75
N GLN A 268 3.74 18.62 -25.05
CA GLN A 268 3.03 19.73 -24.40
C GLN A 268 3.73 20.23 -23.12
N ASN A 269 4.16 19.33 -22.23
CA ASN A 269 4.62 19.68 -20.87
C ASN A 269 6.14 19.87 -20.77
N TYR A 270 6.90 19.27 -21.68
CA TYR A 270 8.36 19.35 -21.68
C TYR A 270 8.87 19.91 -23.01
N PRO A 271 8.47 21.11 -23.47
CA PRO A 271 8.88 21.62 -24.77
C PRO A 271 10.37 21.98 -24.82
N LEU A 272 10.97 21.89 -26.01
CA LEU A 272 12.31 22.42 -26.26
C LEU A 272 12.27 23.95 -26.17
N LYS A 273 12.92 24.51 -25.16
CA LYS A 273 13.13 25.96 -25.06
C LYS A 273 14.28 26.35 -25.99
N LYS A 274 14.00 27.17 -27.00
CA LYS A 274 15.07 27.83 -27.78
C LYS A 274 15.78 28.85 -26.88
N ARG A 275 17.11 28.81 -26.81
CA ARG A 275 17.88 29.96 -26.32
C ARG A 275 17.82 31.05 -27.39
N GLU A 276 17.51 32.28 -26.99
CA GLU A 276 17.19 33.38 -27.91
C GLU A 276 18.39 33.93 -28.71
N SER A 277 19.64 33.49 -28.46
CA SER A 277 20.82 34.21 -28.97
C SER A 277 21.82 33.47 -29.88
N ASP A 278 21.80 32.14 -30.05
CA ASP A 278 22.99 31.46 -30.61
C ASP A 278 22.67 30.54 -31.81
N GLU A 279 23.36 30.73 -32.95
CA GLU A 279 23.35 29.80 -34.10
C GLU A 279 23.86 28.39 -33.71
N GLU A 280 24.72 28.32 -32.67
CA GLU A 280 25.21 27.09 -32.04
C GLU A 280 24.08 26.31 -31.34
N GLY A 281 23.07 27.02 -30.79
CA GLY A 281 21.88 26.42 -30.21
C GLY A 281 21.00 25.68 -31.22
N LEU A 282 21.15 25.96 -32.52
CA LEU A 282 20.37 25.32 -33.59
C LEU A 282 20.88 23.90 -33.92
N LEU A 283 22.17 23.64 -33.72
CA LEU A 283 22.77 22.30 -33.79
C LEU A 283 22.40 21.47 -32.55
N ASP A 284 22.51 22.05 -31.36
CA ASP A 284 22.08 21.42 -30.10
C ASP A 284 20.58 21.09 -30.11
N LEU A 285 19.74 21.97 -30.66
CA LEU A 285 18.30 21.71 -30.84
C LEU A 285 18.04 20.52 -31.78
N LYS A 286 18.77 20.41 -32.90
CA LYS A 286 18.63 19.28 -33.82
C LYS A 286 19.09 17.97 -33.18
N GLN A 287 20.19 18.02 -32.43
CA GLN A 287 20.70 16.86 -31.71
C GLN A 287 19.75 16.43 -30.59
N ALA A 288 19.25 17.36 -29.79
CA ALA A 288 18.23 17.10 -28.77
C ALA A 288 16.91 16.59 -29.36
N LEU A 289 16.49 17.08 -30.53
CA LEU A 289 15.33 16.52 -31.24
C LEU A 289 15.56 15.06 -31.66
N GLN A 290 16.80 14.66 -31.92
CA GLN A 290 17.16 13.30 -32.32
C GLN A 290 17.38 12.36 -31.13
N THR A 291 17.88 12.86 -29.99
CA THR A 291 18.27 12.01 -28.84
C THR A 291 17.35 12.15 -27.62
N ASP A 292 16.83 13.34 -27.35
CA ASP A 292 16.02 13.69 -26.18
C ASP A 292 14.54 13.84 -26.57
N ASN A 293 13.97 12.74 -27.04
CA ASN A 293 12.57 12.63 -27.39
C ASN A 293 11.97 11.30 -26.90
N MET A 294 10.67 11.33 -26.63
CA MET A 294 9.96 10.18 -26.07
C MET A 294 9.93 8.98 -27.03
N ARG A 295 9.92 9.18 -28.35
CA ARG A 295 9.94 8.09 -29.34
C ARG A 295 11.22 7.26 -29.25
N VAL A 296 12.36 7.89 -29.03
CA VAL A 296 13.67 7.21 -28.86
C VAL A 296 13.69 6.44 -27.56
N TYR A 297 13.25 7.04 -26.46
CA TYR A 297 13.15 6.34 -25.18
C TYR A 297 12.24 5.11 -25.25
N LEU A 298 11.05 5.26 -25.82
CA LEU A 298 10.08 4.18 -25.98
C LEU A 298 10.56 3.08 -26.94
N GLY A 299 11.36 3.44 -27.96
CA GLY A 299 11.94 2.49 -28.92
C GLY A 299 13.20 1.77 -28.41
N SER A 300 13.82 2.24 -27.34
CA SER A 300 14.99 1.60 -26.73
C SER A 300 14.59 0.38 -25.90
N PRO A 301 15.45 -0.66 -25.80
CA PRO A 301 15.11 -1.89 -25.10
C PRO A 301 14.76 -1.67 -23.63
N VAL A 302 13.96 -2.59 -23.08
CA VAL A 302 13.67 -2.65 -21.65
C VAL A 302 14.93 -3.06 -20.89
N LEU A 303 15.19 -2.40 -19.76
CA LEU A 303 16.33 -2.70 -18.91
C LEU A 303 15.97 -3.77 -17.86
N SER A 304 16.96 -4.52 -17.40
CA SER A 304 16.76 -5.44 -16.27
C SER A 304 16.77 -4.71 -14.93
N GLU A 305 16.00 -5.21 -13.96
CA GLU A 305 16.00 -4.69 -12.58
C GLU A 305 17.41 -4.73 -11.95
N GLU A 306 18.23 -5.72 -12.30
CA GLU A 306 19.64 -5.78 -11.87
C GLU A 306 20.48 -4.61 -12.38
N THR A 307 20.23 -4.20 -13.63
CA THR A 307 20.94 -3.05 -14.22
C THR A 307 20.58 -1.78 -13.47
N ILE A 308 19.30 -1.56 -13.18
CA ILE A 308 18.83 -0.42 -12.39
C ILE A 308 19.42 -0.44 -10.97
N LYS A 309 19.42 -1.60 -10.31
CA LYS A 309 20.03 -1.76 -8.98
C LYS A 309 21.53 -1.44 -8.99
N LYS A 310 22.29 -1.93 -9.98
CA LYS A 310 23.72 -1.63 -10.14
C LYS A 310 23.99 -0.14 -10.33
N GLN A 311 23.05 0.59 -10.93
CA GLN A 311 23.16 2.04 -11.10
C GLN A 311 22.76 2.85 -9.85
N GLY A 312 22.33 2.17 -8.79
CA GLY A 312 21.97 2.77 -7.50
C GLY A 312 20.47 3.00 -7.33
N GLY A 313 19.63 2.40 -8.17
CA GLY A 313 18.17 2.49 -8.11
C GLY A 313 17.58 3.36 -9.22
N LEU A 314 16.25 3.33 -9.32
CA LEU A 314 15.50 3.95 -10.43
C LEU A 314 15.70 5.46 -10.53
N LEU A 315 15.65 6.19 -9.41
CA LEU A 315 15.83 7.63 -9.42
C LEU A 315 17.27 8.04 -9.77
N LYS A 316 18.27 7.28 -9.29
CA LYS A 316 19.68 7.54 -9.63
C LYS A 316 20.01 7.24 -11.09
N TYR A 317 19.32 6.26 -11.69
CA TYR A 317 19.40 6.03 -13.13
C TYR A 317 18.96 7.29 -13.88
N TRP A 318 17.76 7.79 -13.58
CA TRP A 318 17.22 8.96 -14.26
C TRP A 318 17.99 10.26 -13.98
N ASP A 319 18.57 10.42 -12.79
CA ASP A 319 19.44 11.54 -12.47
C ASP A 319 20.70 11.58 -13.38
N LYS A 320 21.29 10.42 -13.70
CA LYS A 320 22.41 10.33 -14.66
C LYS A 320 21.98 10.60 -16.10
N GLU A 321 20.78 10.14 -16.48
CA GLU A 321 20.23 10.37 -17.81
C GLU A 321 19.87 11.85 -18.07
N LEU A 322 19.93 12.74 -17.06
CA LEU A 322 19.82 14.18 -17.27
C LEU A 322 20.96 14.73 -18.15
N GLU A 323 22.12 14.07 -18.20
CA GLU A 323 23.24 14.49 -19.05
C GLU A 323 23.01 14.18 -20.54
N THR A 324 22.20 13.16 -20.84
CA THR A 324 22.01 12.61 -22.19
C THR A 324 20.65 12.98 -22.78
N CYS A 325 19.59 12.87 -21.98
CA CYS A 325 18.20 13.13 -22.37
C CYS A 325 17.48 13.97 -21.29
N PRO A 326 17.88 15.24 -21.11
CA PRO A 326 17.44 16.07 -20.00
C PRO A 326 15.92 16.24 -19.88
N ARG A 327 15.18 16.31 -21.00
CA ARG A 327 13.72 16.46 -20.98
C ARG A 327 13.04 15.15 -20.59
N VAL A 328 13.42 14.05 -21.21
CA VAL A 328 12.86 12.72 -20.88
C VAL A 328 13.18 12.35 -19.43
N ALA A 329 14.42 12.55 -19.00
CA ALA A 329 14.84 12.31 -17.63
C ALA A 329 14.11 13.21 -16.62
N ARG A 330 13.88 14.50 -16.95
CA ARG A 330 13.06 15.39 -16.12
C ARG A 330 11.64 14.86 -15.96
N MET A 331 10.99 14.48 -17.06
CA MET A 331 9.67 13.88 -17.00
C MET A 331 9.66 12.63 -16.12
N ALA A 332 10.67 11.78 -16.22
CA ALA A 332 10.79 10.59 -15.40
C ALA A 332 10.82 10.93 -13.91
N LEU A 333 11.69 11.87 -13.52
CA LEU A 333 11.85 12.28 -12.13
C LEU A 333 10.57 12.92 -11.59
N ASP A 334 9.91 13.77 -12.36
CA ASP A 334 8.66 14.43 -11.94
C ASP A 334 7.54 13.41 -11.64
N HIS A 335 7.46 12.31 -12.39
CA HIS A 335 6.40 11.31 -12.23
C HIS A 335 6.77 10.20 -11.24
N LEU A 336 8.02 9.75 -11.25
CA LEU A 336 8.46 8.64 -10.39
C LEU A 336 8.63 9.06 -8.93
N THR A 337 8.73 10.36 -8.65
CA THR A 337 8.81 10.90 -7.28
C THR A 337 7.44 11.21 -6.65
N ILE A 338 6.35 10.96 -7.38
CA ILE A 338 4.99 11.15 -6.85
C ILE A 338 4.78 10.18 -5.67
N PRO A 339 4.39 10.65 -4.48
CA PRO A 339 4.09 9.78 -3.36
C PRO A 339 2.82 8.97 -3.61
N ALA A 340 2.80 7.70 -3.20
CA ALA A 340 1.65 6.81 -3.41
C ALA A 340 0.47 7.09 -2.46
N SER A 341 0.68 7.89 -1.42
CA SER A 341 -0.32 8.22 -0.42
C SER A 341 -0.26 9.71 -0.09
N SER A 342 -1.44 10.31 0.09
CA SER A 342 -1.60 11.69 0.55
C SER A 342 -1.27 11.79 2.04
N VAL A 343 0.02 11.72 2.37
CA VAL A 343 0.60 12.03 3.69
C VAL A 343 -0.13 11.40 4.87
N ASP A 344 0.41 10.32 5.45
CA ASP A 344 0.00 9.91 6.80
C ASP A 344 0.38 11.01 7.80
N PRO A 345 -0.58 11.75 8.41
CA PRO A 345 -0.28 12.73 9.43
C PRO A 345 0.48 12.06 10.58
N ALA A 346 0.17 10.80 10.91
CA ALA A 346 0.83 10.09 11.99
C ALA A 346 2.34 9.94 11.76
N ARG A 347 2.81 9.98 10.50
CA ARG A 347 4.23 9.87 10.18
C ARG A 347 5.00 11.18 10.28
N THR A 348 4.43 12.28 9.81
CA THR A 348 4.96 13.64 10.04
C THR A 348 5.01 13.94 11.54
N PHE A 349 4.15 13.29 12.33
CA PHE A 349 4.05 13.45 13.79
C PHE A 349 4.76 12.40 14.66
N SER A 350 5.27 11.29 14.11
CA SER A 350 5.88 10.20 14.92
C SER A 350 7.40 10.07 14.81
N GLY A 351 8.05 10.74 13.86
CA GLY A 351 9.51 10.68 13.66
C GLY A 351 10.34 11.44 14.70
N GLY A 352 9.84 11.70 15.91
CA GLY A 352 10.59 12.37 16.98
C GLY A 352 9.91 12.26 18.34
N PRO A 353 10.59 12.63 19.46
CA PRO A 353 10.12 12.39 20.83
C PRO A 353 8.80 13.07 21.20
N ILE A 354 8.27 13.90 20.32
CA ILE A 354 7.05 14.64 20.52
C ILE A 354 6.01 14.08 19.56
N THR A 355 5.29 13.07 20.05
CA THR A 355 3.95 12.76 19.54
C THR A 355 3.12 14.04 19.72
N THR A 356 2.54 14.59 18.65
CA THR A 356 1.75 15.83 18.70
C THR A 356 0.41 15.67 19.42
N ASN A 357 0.28 14.68 20.31
CA ASN A 357 -0.90 14.42 21.15
C ASN A 357 -1.36 15.71 21.86
N GLY A 358 -2.20 16.48 21.19
CA GLY A 358 -2.76 17.75 21.67
C GLY A 358 -1.90 19.01 21.49
N LEU A 359 -0.67 18.96 20.95
CA LEU A 359 0.19 20.16 20.82
C LEU A 359 -0.36 21.21 19.85
N GLU A 360 -1.12 20.79 18.84
CA GLU A 360 -1.85 21.68 17.93
C GLU A 360 -2.82 22.62 18.66
N LYS A 361 -3.32 22.21 19.83
CA LYS A 361 -4.23 23.01 20.65
C LYS A 361 -3.50 24.06 21.49
N TYR A 362 -2.18 23.94 21.62
CA TYR A 362 -1.35 24.80 22.48
C TYR A 362 -0.34 25.66 21.70
N VAL A 363 -0.28 25.51 20.37
CA VAL A 363 0.61 26.26 19.49
C VAL A 363 -0.23 26.95 18.41
N ASN A 364 0.06 28.23 18.14
CA ASN A 364 -0.55 28.97 17.04
C ASN A 364 -0.34 28.21 15.70
N HIS A 365 -1.40 28.06 14.90
CA HIS A 365 -1.37 27.40 13.59
C HIS A 365 -0.21 27.85 12.68
N SER A 366 0.14 29.13 12.68
CA SER A 366 1.26 29.63 11.87
C SER A 366 2.61 29.12 12.36
N ALA A 367 2.81 29.07 13.69
CA ALA A 367 4.03 28.54 14.29
C ALA A 367 4.11 27.01 14.12
N PHE A 368 2.97 26.31 14.22
CA PHE A 368 2.89 24.89 13.97
C PHE A 368 3.25 24.54 12.53
N ARG A 369 2.67 25.24 11.54
CA ARG A 369 3.01 25.08 10.12
C ARG A 369 4.49 25.38 9.87
N ALA A 370 5.03 26.46 10.43
CA ALA A 370 6.45 26.79 10.29
C ALA A 370 7.37 25.70 10.88
N MET A 371 7.03 25.17 12.07
CA MET A 371 7.78 24.06 12.67
C MET A 371 7.75 22.80 11.81
N MET A 372 6.60 22.45 11.23
CA MET A 372 6.48 21.30 10.34
C MET A 372 7.27 21.50 9.04
N SER A 373 7.22 22.69 8.43
CA SER A 373 7.99 23.02 7.24
C SER A 373 9.51 22.97 7.49
N ILE A 374 9.98 23.63 8.55
CA ILE A 374 11.42 23.63 8.92
C ILE A 374 11.89 22.20 9.20
N ARG A 375 11.09 21.41 9.91
CA ARG A 375 11.40 20.01 10.19
C ARG A 375 11.43 19.17 8.92
N SER A 376 10.54 19.42 7.95
CA SER A 376 10.55 18.73 6.66
C SER A 376 11.77 19.05 5.80
N TRP A 377 12.41 20.20 6.03
CA TRP A 377 13.62 20.61 5.31
C TRP A 377 14.89 20.18 6.02
N TRP A 378 14.83 19.85 7.31
CA TRP A 378 16.00 19.43 8.08
C TRP A 378 16.66 18.17 7.52
N GLY A 379 17.98 18.22 7.30
CA GLY A 379 18.74 17.14 6.68
C GLY A 379 18.58 17.04 5.16
N THR A 380 17.80 17.93 4.53
CA THR A 380 17.72 18.06 3.07
C THR A 380 18.81 19.01 2.55
N PRO A 381 19.10 19.04 1.24
CA PRO A 381 20.02 20.02 0.67
C PRO A 381 19.66 21.48 0.94
N VAL A 382 18.39 21.77 1.26
CA VAL A 382 17.84 23.10 1.58
C VAL A 382 18.19 23.52 3.01
N LEU A 383 18.20 22.58 3.97
CA LEU A 383 18.51 22.85 5.37
C LEU A 383 19.30 21.69 5.97
N ARG A 384 20.61 21.66 5.71
CA ARG A 384 21.47 20.51 6.01
C ARG A 384 21.73 20.32 7.50
N ASP A 385 21.95 21.43 8.21
CA ASP A 385 22.36 21.45 9.62
C ASP A 385 21.92 22.74 10.34
N ILE A 386 22.25 22.82 11.62
CA ILE A 386 21.92 23.95 12.49
C ILE A 386 22.69 25.21 12.10
N ASP A 387 23.87 25.06 11.50
CA ASP A 387 24.71 26.17 11.07
C ASP A 387 24.10 26.88 9.86
N ALA A 388 23.47 26.12 8.94
CA ALA A 388 22.66 26.68 7.86
C ALA A 388 21.48 27.51 8.37
N VAL A 389 20.81 27.08 9.44
CA VAL A 389 19.74 27.87 10.09
C VAL A 389 20.32 29.13 10.75
N ALA A 390 21.44 29.00 11.46
CA ALA A 390 22.09 30.11 12.13
C ALA A 390 22.54 31.20 11.14
N ASN A 391 23.03 30.82 9.96
CA ASN A 391 23.40 31.76 8.91
C ASN A 391 22.19 32.53 8.35
N ILE A 392 21.07 31.84 8.09
CA ILE A 392 19.82 32.49 7.63
C ILE A 392 19.30 33.49 8.67
N LEU A 393 19.43 33.18 9.97
CA LEU A 393 19.01 34.07 11.05
C LEU A 393 20.01 35.21 11.31
N GLY A 394 21.31 34.97 11.06
CA GLY A 394 22.36 35.97 11.17
C GLY A 394 22.23 37.09 10.15
N ASP A 395 21.86 36.76 8.90
CA ASP A 395 21.62 37.73 7.83
C ASP A 395 20.42 38.67 8.09
N VAL A 396 19.47 38.26 8.94
CA VAL A 396 18.32 39.09 9.34
C VAL A 396 18.72 40.14 10.41
N SER A 397 19.91 40.03 11.01
CA SER A 397 20.38 40.98 12.03
C SER A 397 21.13 42.20 11.47
N GLU A 398 21.39 42.25 10.16
CA GLU A 398 22.05 43.38 9.48
C GLU A 398 21.12 44.16 8.50
N ALA A 399 19.81 43.90 8.52
CA ALA A 399 18.79 44.70 7.83
C ALA A 399 17.82 45.34 8.83
#